data_AF-A0A833LDY7-F1
#
_entry.id   AF-A0A833LDY7-F1
#
_cell.length_a   1.000
_cell.length_b   1.000
_cell.length_c   1.000
_cell.angle_alpha   90.00
_cell.angle_beta   90.00
_cell.angle_gamma   90.00
#
_symmetry.space_group_name_H-M   'P 1'
#
loop_
_entity.id
_entity.type
_entity.pdbx_description
1 polymer ?
#
loop_
_entity_poly.entity_id
_entity_poly.type
_entity_poly.pdbx_seq_one_letter_code
_entity_poly.pdbx_strand_id
1 'polypeptide(L)'
;MNEAAAETLSVVVEREIPHPPEKIWRALTQPHLIEEWLMKNDFKPDAGHRFTASANWGAVDGHVLAVEPPRTLSYGWDSKDLRSVITWT
;
A
#
# COMPACT_ATOMS: atom_id res chain seq x y z
N MET A 1 -5.13 35.39 6.86
CA MET A 1 -4.82 34.02 7.29
C MET A 1 -4.14 33.34 6.12
N ASN A 2 -2.83 33.09 6.22
CA ASN A 2 -2.12 32.28 5.24
C ASN A 2 -2.40 30.82 5.56
N GLU A 3 -3.12 30.11 4.70
CA GLU A 3 -3.04 28.66 4.63
C GLU A 3 -1.62 28.32 4.17
N ALA A 4 -0.75 27.94 5.11
CA ALA A 4 0.45 27.23 4.75
C ALA A 4 -0.02 25.87 4.20
N ALA A 5 0.08 25.67 2.89
CA ALA A 5 -0.06 24.33 2.32
C ALA A 5 0.92 23.42 3.06
N ALA A 6 0.40 22.43 3.79
CA ALA A 6 1.23 21.49 4.51
C ALA A 6 2.14 20.77 3.49
N GLU A 7 3.45 20.89 3.67
CA GLU A 7 4.43 20.21 2.83
C GLU A 7 4.24 18.69 2.98
N THR A 8 4.20 17.96 1.86
CA THR A 8 4.05 16.51 1.89
C THR A 8 5.37 15.88 2.34
N LEU A 9 5.35 15.17 3.46
CA LEU A 9 6.51 14.45 3.99
C LEU A 9 6.49 12.99 3.54
N SER A 10 7.68 12.42 3.36
CA SER A 10 7.86 11.02 2.94
C SER A 10 8.58 10.21 4.02
N VAL A 11 8.10 8.99 4.24
CA VAL A 11 8.80 7.97 5.05
C VAL A 11 9.36 6.92 4.09
N VAL A 12 10.66 6.68 4.15
CA VAL A 12 11.35 5.71 3.29
C VAL A 12 11.97 4.61 4.14
N VAL A 13 11.72 3.36 3.76
CA VAL A 13 12.27 2.17 4.41
C VAL A 13 12.87 1.27 3.34
N GLU A 14 14.16 0.99 3.45
CA GLU A 14 14.89 0.09 2.55
C GLU A 14 15.31 -1.17 3.29
N ARG A 15 15.16 -2.34 2.65
CA ARG A 15 15.55 -3.64 3.21
C ARG A 15 16.08 -4.57 2.13
N GLU A 16 17.16 -5.27 2.43
CA GLU A 16 17.60 -6.41 1.63
C GLU A 16 16.83 -7.65 2.07
N ILE A 17 16.15 -8.30 1.13
CA ILE A 17 15.36 -9.51 1.38
C ILE A 17 15.98 -10.66 0.56
N PRO A 18 16.41 -11.78 1.18
CA PRO A 18 17.08 -12.89 0.49
C PRO A 18 16.10 -13.79 -0.27
N HIS A 19 15.20 -13.19 -1.06
CA HIS A 19 14.17 -13.87 -1.84
C HIS A 19 14.07 -13.25 -3.24
N PRO A 20 13.71 -14.04 -4.27
CA PRO A 20 13.54 -13.51 -5.61
C PRO A 20 12.38 -12.51 -5.66
N PRO A 21 12.43 -11.47 -6.53
CA PRO A 21 11.40 -10.44 -6.65
C PRO A 21 9.98 -11.00 -6.81
N GLU A 22 9.81 -12.10 -7.52
CA GLU A 22 8.50 -12.73 -7.76
C GLU A 22 7.88 -13.27 -6.46
N LYS A 23 8.71 -13.74 -5.51
CA LYS A 23 8.22 -14.19 -4.21
C LYS A 23 7.77 -13.02 -3.34
N ILE A 24 8.51 -11.91 -3.38
CA ILE A 24 8.16 -10.66 -2.69
C ILE A 24 6.89 -10.09 -3.30
N TRP A 25 6.80 -10.03 -4.63
CA TRP A 25 5.64 -9.55 -5.36
C TRP A 25 4.36 -10.29 -4.96
N ARG A 26 4.41 -11.61 -4.81
CA ARG A 26 3.27 -12.39 -4.32
C ARG A 26 2.84 -11.97 -2.91
N ALA A 27 3.79 -11.74 -2.01
CA ALA A 27 3.49 -11.27 -0.65
C ALA A 27 2.85 -9.87 -0.63
N LEU A 28 3.18 -9.02 -1.61
CA LEU A 28 2.63 -7.66 -1.76
C LEU A 28 1.29 -7.60 -2.51
N THR A 29 0.88 -8.66 -3.21
CA THR A 29 -0.29 -8.61 -4.11
C THR A 29 -1.36 -9.66 -3.86
N GLN A 30 -1.06 -10.73 -3.10
CA GLN A 30 -2.04 -11.77 -2.78
C GLN A 30 -2.72 -11.46 -1.43
N PRO A 31 -4.05 -11.29 -1.37
CA PRO A 31 -4.75 -10.83 -0.16
C PRO A 31 -4.45 -11.63 1.10
N HIS A 32 -4.46 -12.96 0.97
CA HIS A 32 -4.17 -13.88 2.07
C HIS A 32 -2.72 -13.79 2.56
N LEU A 33 -1.77 -13.36 1.72
CA LEU A 33 -0.38 -13.13 2.16
C LEU A 33 -0.23 -11.73 2.75
N ILE A 34 -0.91 -10.72 2.20
CA ILE A 34 -0.95 -9.37 2.77
C ILE A 34 -1.53 -9.41 4.19
N GLU A 35 -2.55 -10.23 4.44
CA GLU A 35 -3.15 -10.40 5.77
C GLU A 35 -2.15 -10.88 6.83
N GLU A 36 -1.15 -11.69 6.45
CA GLU A 36 -0.16 -12.23 7.39
C GLU A 36 0.81 -11.18 7.95
N TRP A 37 1.06 -10.09 7.22
CA TRP A 37 2.05 -9.07 7.63
C TRP A 37 1.48 -7.66 7.77
N LEU A 38 0.26 -7.42 7.27
CA LEU A 38 -0.40 -6.12 7.30
C LEU A 38 -1.76 -6.21 7.99
N MET A 39 -2.83 -6.46 7.23
CA MET A 39 -4.23 -6.39 7.67
C MET A 39 -5.10 -7.24 6.73
N LYS A 40 -6.26 -7.71 7.22
CA LYS A 40 -7.26 -8.40 6.37
C LYS A 40 -7.75 -7.44 5.29
N ASN A 41 -7.73 -7.88 4.04
CA ASN A 41 -7.96 -7.00 2.89
C ASN A 41 -8.62 -7.75 1.72
N ASP A 42 -9.20 -6.99 0.79
CA ASP A 42 -9.74 -7.47 -0.49
C ASP A 42 -8.97 -6.90 -1.70
N PHE A 43 -7.65 -6.75 -1.52
CA PHE A 43 -6.75 -6.20 -2.52
C PHE A 43 -6.77 -6.99 -3.84
N LYS A 44 -6.64 -6.29 -4.97
CA LYS A 44 -6.39 -6.88 -6.28
C LYS A 44 -5.37 -6.01 -7.02
N PRO A 45 -4.33 -6.61 -7.64
CA PRO A 45 -3.32 -5.86 -8.39
C PRO A 45 -3.86 -5.41 -9.75
N ASP A 46 -4.90 -4.57 -9.73
CA ASP A 46 -5.56 -4.00 -10.92
C ASP A 46 -5.67 -2.48 -10.74
N ALA A 47 -5.12 -1.72 -11.68
CA ALA A 47 -5.08 -0.26 -11.56
C ALA A 47 -6.50 0.32 -11.52
N GLY A 48 -6.77 1.18 -10.54
CA GLY A 48 -8.10 1.72 -10.28
C GLY A 48 -8.98 0.87 -9.36
N HIS A 49 -8.58 -0.36 -9.03
CA HIS A 49 -9.29 -1.18 -8.03
C HIS A 49 -9.30 -0.46 -6.67
N ARG A 50 -10.49 -0.37 -6.06
CA ARG A 50 -10.67 0.11 -4.70
C ARG A 50 -10.75 -1.07 -3.75
N PHE A 51 -10.04 -0.97 -2.63
CA PHE A 51 -9.99 -2.02 -1.63
C PHE A 51 -10.17 -1.42 -0.23
N THR A 52 -10.48 -2.29 0.72
CA THR A 52 -10.49 -1.99 2.15
C THR A 52 -9.47 -2.88 2.84
N ALA A 53 -8.79 -2.34 3.85
CA ALA A 53 -7.95 -3.12 4.74
C ALA A 53 -8.38 -2.86 6.19
N SER A 54 -8.58 -3.92 6.97
CA SER A 54 -9.15 -3.86 8.30
C SER A 54 -8.44 -4.79 9.28
N ALA A 55 -8.36 -4.34 10.53
CA ALA A 55 -7.90 -5.08 11.69
C ALA A 55 -8.75 -4.70 12.90
N ASN A 56 -8.56 -5.38 14.03
CA ASN A 56 -9.29 -5.08 15.27
C ASN A 56 -9.10 -3.64 15.80
N TRP A 57 -8.01 -2.98 15.42
CA TRP A 57 -7.66 -1.62 15.86
C TRP A 57 -8.01 -0.52 14.84
N GLY A 58 -8.50 -0.86 13.63
CA GLY A 58 -8.82 0.14 12.63
C GLY A 58 -9.07 -0.41 11.23
N ALA A 59 -9.52 0.47 10.34
CA ALA A 59 -9.70 0.19 8.93
C ALA A 59 -9.25 1.38 8.09
N VAL A 60 -8.87 1.10 6.85
CA VAL A 60 -8.45 2.07 5.85
C VAL A 60 -9.10 1.74 4.51
N ASP A 61 -9.30 2.79 3.72
CA ASP A 61 -9.69 2.66 2.32
C ASP A 61 -8.44 2.86 1.44
N GLY A 62 -8.41 2.16 0.32
CA GLY A 62 -7.29 2.26 -0.62
C GLY A 62 -7.75 2.16 -2.06
N HIS A 63 -6.88 2.63 -2.95
CA HIS A 63 -7.09 2.51 -4.40
C HIS A 63 -5.75 2.28 -5.09
N VAL A 64 -5.72 1.30 -5.98
CA VAL A 64 -4.51 0.91 -6.70
C VAL A 64 -4.19 1.95 -7.77
N LEU A 65 -2.95 2.44 -7.77
CA LEU A 65 -2.49 3.53 -8.64
C LEU A 65 -1.64 3.00 -9.79
N ALA A 66 -0.62 2.20 -9.49
CA ALA A 66 0.26 1.60 -10.49
C ALA A 66 0.60 0.16 -10.13
N VAL A 67 0.67 -0.70 -11.16
CA VAL A 67 1.01 -2.13 -11.02
C VAL A 67 1.93 -2.51 -12.18
N GLU A 68 3.20 -2.74 -11.88
CA GLU A 68 4.21 -3.21 -12.82
C GLU A 68 4.90 -4.46 -12.24
N PRO A 69 4.37 -5.67 -12.46
CA PRO A 69 4.97 -6.87 -11.91
C PRO A 69 6.38 -7.14 -12.47
N PRO A 70 7.36 -7.59 -11.66
CA PRO A 70 7.43 -7.59 -10.19
C PRO A 70 8.27 -6.41 -9.64
N ARG A 71 8.18 -5.23 -10.27
CA ARG A 71 9.05 -4.08 -10.02
C ARG A 71 8.39 -2.99 -9.17
N THR A 72 7.21 -2.53 -9.56
CA THR A 72 6.59 -1.35 -8.94
C THR A 72 5.14 -1.62 -8.58
N LEU A 73 4.75 -1.29 -7.36
CA LEU A 73 3.36 -1.27 -6.92
C LEU A 73 3.11 0.02 -6.15
N SER A 74 2.06 0.76 -6.50
CA SER A 74 1.63 1.91 -5.70
C SER A 74 0.12 1.93 -5.48
N TYR A 75 -0.28 2.40 -4.30
CA TYR A 75 -1.68 2.53 -3.92
C TYR A 75 -1.88 3.64 -2.90
N GLY A 76 -3.07 4.25 -2.95
CA GLY A 76 -3.55 5.15 -1.91
C GLY A 76 -3.83 4.40 -0.61
N TRP A 77 -3.58 5.06 0.50
CA TRP A 77 -3.83 4.58 1.86
C TRP A 77 -4.47 5.70 2.67
N ASP A 78 -5.79 5.65 2.77
CA ASP A 78 -6.60 6.71 3.33
C ASP A 78 -7.15 6.26 4.69
N SER A 79 -6.79 7.00 5.73
CA SER A 79 -7.22 6.77 7.11
C SER A 79 -7.78 8.06 7.68
N LYS A 80 -9.11 8.13 7.81
CA LYS A 80 -9.84 9.31 8.28
C LYS A 80 -9.42 10.57 7.50
N ASP A 81 -8.66 11.45 8.13
CA ASP A 81 -8.24 12.74 7.58
C ASP A 81 -6.86 12.68 6.90
N LEU A 82 -6.15 11.55 7.01
CA LEU A 82 -4.85 11.34 6.37
C LEU A 82 -5.03 10.61 5.04
N ARG A 83 -4.50 11.21 3.97
CA ARG A 83 -4.32 10.57 2.67
C ARG A 83 -2.84 10.37 2.43
N SER A 84 -2.46 9.18 1.98
CA SER A 84 -1.06 8.85 1.72
C SER A 84 -0.94 7.94 0.51
N VAL A 85 0.24 7.91 -0.09
CA VAL A 85 0.57 6.99 -1.17
C VAL A 85 1.68 6.08 -0.68
N ILE A 86 1.45 4.77 -0.79
CA ILE A 86 2.46 3.76 -0.52
C ILE A 86 3.00 3.30 -1.87
N THR A 87 4.33 3.29 -2.00
CA THR A 87 5.04 2.85 -3.20
C THR A 87 6.08 1.80 -2.83
N TRP A 88 6.06 0.68 -3.54
CA TRP A 88 7.05 -0.39 -3.51
C TRP A 88 7.87 -0.34 -4.80
N THR A 89 9.20 -0.44 -4.69
CA THR A 89 10.18 -0.43 -5.79
C THR A 89 11.28 -1.45 -5.56
#